data_AF-A0A9C7UM20-F1
#
_entry.id   AF-A0A9C7UM20-F1
#
_cell.length_a   1.000
_cell.length_b   1.000
_cell.length_c   1.000
_cell.angle_alpha   90.00
_cell.angle_beta   90.00
_cell.angle_gamma   90.00
#
_symmetry.space_group_name_H-M   'P 1'
#
loop_
_entity.id
_entity.type
_entity.pdbx_description
1 polymer ?
#
loop_
_entity_poly.entity_id
_entity_poly.type
_entity_poly.pdbx_seq_one_letter_code
_entity_poly.pdbx_strand_id
1 'polypeptide(L)'
;MPISKHWRKFLKSEYEAIVASGAVLQVDCPDLAMGRHIVHRKKSVAEFRKAAARHIEVLNAATADTPSESMRFICAGETTPGHTIMT
;
A
#
# COMPACT_ATOMS: atom_id res chain seq x y z
N MET A 1 -9.04 -16.70 -1.51
CA MET A 1 -8.36 -16.55 -0.20
C MET A 1 -8.92 -15.31 0.50
N PRO A 2 -9.66 -15.46 1.62
CA PRO A 2 -10.55 -14.43 2.17
C PRO A 2 -9.88 -13.43 3.13
N ILE A 3 -8.55 -13.49 3.26
CA ILE A 3 -7.76 -12.62 4.14
C ILE A 3 -7.89 -11.15 3.70
N SER A 4 -7.99 -10.87 2.39
CA SER A 4 -8.00 -9.49 1.87
C SER A 4 -9.20 -8.64 2.29
N LYS A 5 -10.37 -9.22 2.59
CA LYS A 5 -11.56 -8.41 2.93
C LYS A 5 -11.47 -7.78 4.34
N HIS A 6 -10.95 -8.52 5.30
CA HIS A 6 -10.85 -8.07 6.68
C HIS A 6 -9.78 -6.98 6.84
N TRP A 7 -8.63 -7.14 6.17
CA TRP A 7 -7.57 -6.13 6.17
C TRP A 7 -8.00 -4.82 5.51
N ARG A 8 -8.80 -4.86 4.43
CA ARG A 8 -9.34 -3.62 3.81
C ARG A 8 -10.13 -2.80 4.82
N LYS A 9 -11.08 -3.45 5.50
CA LYS A 9 -11.96 -2.77 6.46
C LYS A 9 -11.16 -2.23 7.65
N PHE A 10 -10.22 -3.01 8.16
CA PHE A 10 -9.38 -2.62 9.29
C PHE A 10 -8.45 -1.45 8.93
N LEU A 11 -7.70 -1.54 7.83
CA LEU A 11 -6.78 -0.48 7.41
C LEU A 11 -7.53 0.81 7.08
N LYS A 12 -8.70 0.72 6.44
CA LYS A 12 -9.52 1.90 6.15
C LYS A 12 -9.90 2.67 7.41
N SER A 13 -10.40 1.99 8.44
CA SER A 13 -10.77 2.68 9.69
C SER A 13 -9.58 3.31 10.40
N GLU A 14 -8.42 2.65 10.38
CA GLU A 14 -7.18 3.20 10.95
C GLU A 14 -6.72 4.45 10.19
N TYR A 15 -6.74 4.40 8.86
CA TYR A 15 -6.34 5.51 7.99
C TYR A 15 -7.27 6.72 8.13
N GLU A 16 -8.58 6.48 8.18
CA GLU A 16 -9.58 7.53 8.45
C GLU A 16 -9.39 8.16 9.83
N ALA A 17 -9.08 7.37 10.86
CA ALA A 17 -8.82 7.89 12.20
C ALA A 17 -7.55 8.77 12.25
N ILE A 18 -6.48 8.37 11.56
CA ILE A 18 -5.25 9.17 11.45
C ILE A 18 -5.54 10.51 10.77
N VAL A 19 -6.24 10.51 9.64
CA VAL A 19 -6.57 11.75 8.91
C VAL A 19 -7.54 12.63 9.72
N ALA A 20 -8.52 12.03 10.40
CA ALA A 20 -9.44 12.75 11.27
C ALA A 20 -8.75 13.43 12.47
N SER A 21 -7.58 12.94 12.89
CA SER A 21 -6.76 13.59 13.92
C SER A 21 -6.05 14.87 13.45
N GLY A 22 -6.10 15.17 12.13
CA GLY A 22 -5.35 16.25 11.51
C GLY A 22 -3.90 15.88 11.15
N ALA A 23 -3.50 14.63 11.37
CA ALA A 23 -2.21 14.11 10.94
C ALA A 23 -2.19 13.76 9.45
N VAL A 24 -0.99 13.74 8.86
CA VAL A 24 -0.77 13.25 7.50
C VAL A 24 -0.52 11.74 7.56
N LEU A 25 -1.31 10.98 6.81
CA LEU A 25 -1.13 9.54 6.67
C LEU A 25 0.11 9.22 5.81
N GLN A 26 1.09 8.54 6.38
CA GLN A 26 2.21 7.98 5.62
C GLN A 26 2.06 6.46 5.52
N VAL A 27 1.96 5.95 4.30
CA VAL A 27 1.91 4.50 4.02
C VAL A 27 3.27 4.06 3.51
N ASP A 28 4.03 3.41 4.39
CA ASP A 28 5.30 2.80 4.06
C ASP A 28 5.09 1.38 3.50
N CYS A 29 5.58 1.15 2.29
CA CYS A 29 5.39 -0.09 1.52
C CYS A 29 6.69 -0.67 0.96
N PRO A 30 7.74 -0.86 1.79
CA PRO A 30 9.05 -1.32 1.31
C PRO A 30 8.99 -2.66 0.56
N ASP A 31 8.03 -3.52 0.88
CA ASP A 31 7.86 -4.83 0.24
C ASP A 31 7.45 -4.76 -1.24
N LEU A 32 6.87 -3.64 -1.69
CA LEU A 32 6.54 -3.45 -3.11
C LEU A 32 7.78 -3.20 -3.97
N ALA A 33 8.88 -2.73 -3.37
CA ALA A 33 10.16 -2.52 -4.05
C ALA A 33 11.19 -3.58 -3.62
N MET A 34 11.54 -3.60 -2.33
CA MET A 34 12.58 -4.46 -1.75
C MET A 34 12.16 -5.93 -1.67
N GLY A 35 10.86 -6.21 -1.59
CA GLY A 35 10.32 -7.57 -1.47
C GLY A 35 10.73 -8.49 -2.62
N ARG A 36 11.03 -7.94 -3.81
CA ARG A 36 11.59 -8.69 -4.94
C ARG A 36 12.95 -9.31 -4.62
N HIS A 37 13.79 -8.61 -3.88
CA HIS A 37 15.19 -8.96 -3.62
C HIS A 37 15.38 -9.80 -2.35
N ILE A 38 14.47 -9.66 -1.38
CA ILE A 38 14.55 -10.38 -0.10
C ILE A 38 13.65 -11.62 -0.12
N VAL A 39 12.32 -11.40 -0.06
CA VAL A 39 11.31 -12.46 0.16
C VAL A 39 10.98 -13.22 -1.13
N HIS A 40 11.03 -12.55 -2.28
CA HIS A 40 10.65 -13.11 -3.58
C HIS A 40 11.86 -13.37 -4.48
N ARG A 41 13.06 -13.50 -3.91
CA ARG A 41 14.31 -13.68 -4.67
C ARG A 41 14.27 -14.85 -5.67
N LYS A 42 13.61 -15.96 -5.27
CA LYS A 42 13.50 -17.21 -6.04
C LYS A 42 12.26 -17.26 -6.96
N LYS A 43 11.40 -16.25 -6.91
CA LYS A 43 10.18 -16.20 -7.73
C LYS A 43 10.48 -15.54 -9.08
N SER A 44 9.74 -15.95 -10.09
CA SER A 44 9.69 -15.23 -11.36
C SER A 44 9.12 -13.83 -11.17
N VAL A 45 9.38 -12.94 -12.13
CA VAL A 45 8.79 -11.59 -12.15
C VAL A 45 7.26 -11.64 -12.16
N ALA A 46 6.67 -12.60 -12.89
CA ALA A 46 5.22 -12.77 -12.95
C ALA A 46 4.62 -13.14 -11.58
N GLU A 47 5.24 -14.06 -10.85
CA GLU A 47 4.79 -14.45 -9.50
C GLU A 47 4.97 -13.32 -8.49
N PHE A 48 6.04 -12.52 -8.61
CA PHE A 48 6.23 -11.33 -7.80
C PHE A 48 5.14 -10.29 -8.07
N ARG A 49 4.87 -9.97 -9.34
CA ARG A 49 3.80 -9.04 -9.73
C ARG A 49 2.43 -9.50 -9.23
N LYS A 50 2.14 -10.80 -9.27
CA LYS A 50 0.90 -11.37 -8.70
C LYS A 50 0.82 -11.17 -7.18
N ALA A 51 1.94 -11.25 -6.47
CA ALA A 51 1.98 -10.96 -5.04
C ALA A 51 1.77 -9.46 -4.76
N ALA A 52 2.49 -8.60 -5.47
CA ALA A 52 2.39 -7.14 -5.36
C ALA A 52 0.98 -6.62 -5.67
N ALA A 53 0.33 -7.15 -6.72
CA ALA A 53 -1.03 -6.79 -7.11
C ALA A 53 -2.05 -6.97 -5.97
N ARG A 54 -1.87 -7.99 -5.11
CA ARG A 54 -2.75 -8.19 -3.95
C ARG A 54 -2.55 -7.13 -2.88
N HIS A 55 -1.33 -6.66 -2.67
CA HIS A 55 -1.05 -5.58 -1.72
C HIS A 55 -1.62 -4.26 -2.25
N ILE A 56 -1.42 -3.99 -3.55
CA ILE A 56 -1.99 -2.83 -4.24
C ILE A 56 -3.52 -2.81 -4.14
N GLU A 57 -4.20 -3.94 -4.39
CA GLU A 57 -5.66 -4.02 -4.26
C GLU A 57 -6.15 -3.68 -2.85
N VAL A 58 -5.44 -4.12 -1.82
CA VAL A 58 -5.78 -3.81 -0.42
C VAL A 58 -5.54 -2.33 -0.11
N LEU A 59 -4.41 -1.77 -0.56
CA LEU A 59 -4.08 -0.36 -0.35
C LEU A 59 -5.09 0.55 -1.03
N ASN A 60 -5.39 0.32 -2.31
CA ASN A 60 -6.35 1.11 -3.06
C ASN A 60 -7.73 1.10 -2.40
N ALA A 61 -8.16 -0.05 -1.87
CA ALA A 61 -9.43 -0.14 -1.16
C ALA A 61 -9.39 0.53 0.22
N ALA A 62 -8.23 0.56 0.90
CA ALA A 62 -8.06 1.19 2.19
C ALA A 62 -7.97 2.72 2.11
N THR A 63 -7.44 3.27 1.01
CA THR A 63 -7.28 4.71 0.79
C THR A 63 -8.32 5.32 -0.16
N ALA A 64 -9.34 4.56 -0.57
CA ALA A 64 -10.33 5.00 -1.56
C ALA A 64 -11.05 6.30 -1.20
N ASP A 65 -11.26 6.55 0.10
CA ASP A 65 -11.97 7.71 0.62
C ASP A 65 -11.04 8.69 1.35
N THR A 66 -9.71 8.47 1.28
CA THR A 66 -8.72 9.33 1.90
C THR A 66 -8.31 10.45 0.93
N PRO A 67 -8.41 11.74 1.32
CA PRO A 67 -7.96 12.85 0.49
C PRO A 67 -6.46 12.73 0.17
N SER A 68 -6.11 12.92 -1.10
CA SER A 68 -4.74 12.73 -1.60
C SER A 68 -3.71 13.64 -0.93
N GLU A 69 -4.12 14.84 -0.54
CA GLU A 69 -3.32 15.85 0.17
C GLU A 69 -3.02 15.47 1.63
N SER A 70 -3.85 14.58 2.20
CA SER A 70 -3.71 14.07 3.55
C SER A 70 -2.90 12.77 3.61
N MET A 71 -2.38 12.27 2.48
CA MET A 71 -1.64 11.02 2.42
C MET A 71 -0.38 11.05 1.56
N ARG A 72 0.60 10.20 1.89
CA ARG A 72 1.85 10.02 1.14
C ARG A 72 2.23 8.54 1.10
N PHE A 73 2.74 8.08 -0.04
CA PHE A 73 3.26 6.73 -0.21
C PHE A 73 4.78 6.74 -0.33
N ILE A 74 5.44 5.85 0.41
CA ILE A 74 6.89 5.64 0.32
C ILE A 74 7.15 4.14 0.26
N CYS A 75 7.62 3.64 -0.89
CA CYS A 75 8.16 2.28 -0.98
C CYS A 75 9.68 2.40 -1.11
N ALA A 76 10.43 1.91 -0.12
CA ALA A 76 11.88 2.05 -0.04
C ALA A 76 12.59 1.63 -1.34
N GLY A 77 13.07 2.64 -2.08
CA GLY A 77 13.80 2.52 -3.34
C GLY A 77 13.53 3.64 -4.34
N GLU A 78 12.31 4.19 -4.38
CA GLU A 78 11.97 5.28 -5.31
C GLU A 78 11.67 6.57 -4.55
N THR A 79 12.50 7.59 -4.79
CA THR A 79 12.45 8.95 -4.24
C THR A 79 11.42 9.84 -4.94
N THR A 80 10.35 9.27 -5.51
CA THR A 80 9.33 10.07 -6.21
C THR A 80 8.16 10.32 -5.26
N PRO A 81 7.93 11.56 -4.80
CA PRO A 81 6.75 11.90 -4.03
C PRO A 81 5.56 11.88 -5.01
N GLY A 82 4.83 10.78 -5.05
CA GLY A 82 3.64 10.62 -5.88
C GLY A 82 2.38 10.52 -5.02
N HIS A 83 1.44 11.44 -5.20
CA HIS A 83 0.06 11.30 -4.74
C HIS A 83 -0.73 10.38 -5.69
N THR A 84 -0.17 9.21 -6.01
CA THR A 84 -0.73 8.33 -7.02
C THR A 84 -1.38 7.15 -6.32
N ILE A 85 -2.70 7.00 -6.50
CA ILE A 85 -3.37 5.71 -6.30
C ILE A 85 -2.59 4.71 -7.16
N MET A 86 -2.03 3.67 -6.53
CA MET A 86 -1.25 2.64 -7.20
C MET A 86 -2.19 1.84 -8.13
N THR A 87 -2.55 2.38 -9.30
CA THR A 87 -3.43 1.71 -10.27
C THR A 87 -2.73 0.56 -10.96
#